data_AF-A0AA97H160-F1
#
_entry.id   AF-A0AA97H160-F1
#
_cell.length_a   1.000
_cell.length_b   1.000
_cell.length_c   1.000
_cell.angle_alpha   90.00
_cell.angle_beta   90.00
_cell.angle_gamma   90.00
#
_symmetry.space_group_name_H-M   'P 1'
#
loop_
_entity.id
_entity.type
_entity.pdbx_description
1 polymer ?
#
loop_
_entity_poly.entity_id
_entity_poly.type
_entity_poly.pdbx_seq_one_letter_code
_entity_poly.pdbx_strand_id
1 'polypeptide(L)'
;MSQSSLDKDLMFQKIMPSSRSEENAVQEEKPVAAGDLRSRIFGQTAQGSAPMGGIHVVNLMEEVVIQHLDATIEKFNCCRCDRCRSDIVALTLNELTPKYVVCAPENVQELVEQVPLKDVLASLVHAVITVRSHPRH
;
A
#
# COMPACT_ATOMS: atom_id res chain seq x y z
N MET A 1 51.33 26.42 -12.87
CA MET A 1 50.47 25.37 -12.29
C MET A 1 49.24 26.08 -11.74
N SER A 2 48.00 25.96 -12.21
CA SER A 2 47.27 24.91 -12.92
C SER A 2 45.97 25.53 -13.45
N GLN A 3 45.72 25.50 -14.76
CA GLN A 3 44.41 25.86 -15.36
C GLN A 3 43.92 24.71 -16.25
N SER A 4 43.83 23.51 -15.69
CA SER A 4 43.35 22.32 -16.41
C SER A 4 42.56 21.40 -15.47
N SER A 5 41.73 21.97 -14.61
CA SER A 5 40.78 21.20 -13.80
C SER A 5 39.31 21.48 -14.17
N LEU A 6 39.02 22.61 -14.85
CA LEU A 6 37.66 23.00 -15.19
C LEU A 6 37.14 22.36 -16.50
N ASP A 7 38.02 21.89 -17.39
CA ASP A 7 37.63 21.38 -18.72
C ASP A 7 37.14 19.93 -18.71
N LYS A 8 37.59 19.12 -17.74
CA LYS A 8 37.25 17.69 -17.68
C LYS A 8 35.78 17.48 -17.30
N ASP A 9 35.28 18.27 -16.36
CA ASP A 9 33.90 18.18 -15.85
C ASP A 9 32.87 18.66 -16.90
N LEU A 10 33.24 19.65 -17.71
CA LEU A 10 32.46 20.11 -18.86
C LEU A 10 32.38 19.07 -20.00
N MET A 11 33.39 18.22 -20.15
CA MET A 11 33.36 17.09 -21.09
C MET A 11 32.47 15.96 -20.58
N PHE A 12 32.55 15.62 -19.28
CA PHE A 12 31.71 14.57 -18.70
C PHE A 12 30.22 14.91 -18.77
N GLN A 13 29.84 16.17 -18.55
CA GLN A 13 28.45 16.61 -18.60
C GLN A 13 27.84 16.59 -20.01
N LYS A 14 28.67 16.68 -21.06
CA LYS A 14 28.22 16.64 -22.47
C LYS A 14 28.24 15.23 -23.06
N ILE A 15 29.03 14.30 -22.50
CA ILE A 15 29.12 12.91 -22.96
C ILE A 15 28.07 12.01 -22.28
N MET A 16 27.64 12.34 -21.06
CA MET A 16 26.61 11.61 -20.30
C MET A 16 25.40 12.51 -19.97
N PRO A 17 24.44 12.71 -20.88
CA PRO A 17 23.28 13.58 -20.63
C PRO A 17 22.20 12.99 -19.71
N SER A 18 22.39 11.79 -19.13
CA SER A 18 21.36 11.12 -18.30
C SER A 18 21.68 10.97 -16.81
N SER A 19 22.79 11.53 -16.31
CA SER A 19 23.11 11.47 -14.87
C SER A 19 23.17 12.86 -14.28
N ARG A 20 22.00 13.43 -13.97
CA ARG A 20 21.91 14.63 -13.14
C ARG A 20 20.81 14.45 -12.10
N SER A 21 21.26 14.44 -10.84
CA SER A 21 20.51 14.52 -9.57
C SER A 21 20.27 13.17 -8.86
N GLU A 22 21.28 12.68 -8.15
CA GLU A 22 21.08 11.74 -7.03
C GLU A 22 21.94 12.17 -5.83
N GLU A 23 21.75 13.40 -5.34
CA GLU A 23 22.13 13.79 -3.98
C GLU A 23 21.07 14.75 -3.42
N ASN A 24 19.92 14.20 -2.99
CA ASN A 24 19.16 14.77 -1.88
C ASN A 24 18.12 13.76 -1.32
N ALA A 25 18.12 13.68 0.00
CA ALA A 25 17.13 13.07 0.88
C ALA A 25 16.87 11.57 0.73
N VAL A 26 17.23 10.83 1.79
CA VAL A 26 16.56 9.60 2.21
C VAL A 26 15.06 9.86 2.16
N GLN A 27 14.41 9.35 1.11
CA GLN A 27 12.97 9.26 1.05
C GLN A 27 12.59 8.11 1.98
N GLU A 28 11.99 8.43 3.11
CA GLU A 28 11.03 7.51 3.73
C GLU A 28 10.09 7.04 2.62
N GLU A 29 10.13 5.75 2.29
CA GLU A 29 9.12 5.12 1.45
C GLU A 29 7.76 5.24 2.16
N LYS A 30 7.05 6.35 1.94
CA LYS A 30 5.60 6.35 2.14
C LYS A 30 5.02 5.41 1.08
N PRO A 31 4.26 4.37 1.44
CA PRO A 31 3.71 3.45 0.45
C PRO A 31 2.63 4.19 -0.34
N VAL A 32 2.96 4.59 -1.57
CA VAL A 32 2.05 5.32 -2.48
C VAL A 32 0.96 4.38 -3.08
N ALA A 33 0.94 3.09 -2.74
CA ALA A 33 0.03 2.12 -3.35
C ALA A 33 -1.29 1.87 -2.59
N ALA A 34 -1.36 2.16 -1.28
CA ALA A 34 -2.53 1.79 -0.46
C ALA A 34 -3.78 2.63 -0.78
N GLY A 35 -3.61 3.93 -1.06
CA GLY A 35 -4.74 4.84 -1.32
C GLY A 35 -5.49 4.52 -2.61
N ASP A 36 -4.77 4.15 -3.68
CA ASP A 36 -5.37 3.76 -4.96
C ASP A 36 -6.06 2.39 -4.85
N LEU A 37 -5.46 1.44 -4.14
CA LEU A 37 -6.02 0.11 -3.90
C LEU A 37 -7.32 0.17 -3.09
N ARG A 38 -7.38 1.00 -2.04
CA ARG A 38 -8.57 1.22 -1.21
C ARG A 38 -9.74 1.76 -2.05
N SER A 39 -9.48 2.74 -2.92
CA SER A 39 -10.51 3.31 -3.78
C SER A 39 -11.10 2.31 -4.78
N ARG A 40 -10.26 1.42 -5.32
CA ARG A 40 -10.68 0.37 -6.27
C ARG A 40 -11.47 -0.75 -5.61
N ILE A 41 -11.13 -1.13 -4.38
CA ILE A 41 -11.79 -2.23 -3.66
C ILE A 41 -13.11 -1.77 -3.03
N PHE A 42 -13.12 -0.60 -2.38
CA PHE A 42 -14.27 -0.15 -1.60
C PHE A 42 -15.16 0.87 -2.33
N GLY A 43 -14.80 1.27 -3.54
CA GLY A 43 -15.59 2.23 -4.33
C GLY A 43 -15.69 3.63 -3.71
N GLN A 44 -14.91 3.91 -2.66
CA GLN A 44 -14.81 5.24 -2.06
C GLN A 44 -13.83 6.06 -2.90
N THR A 45 -14.36 6.99 -3.68
CA THR A 45 -13.54 8.02 -4.33
C THR A 45 -12.81 8.81 -3.25
N ALA A 46 -11.49 8.94 -3.38
CA ALA A 46 -10.65 9.87 -2.60
C ALA A 46 -10.95 11.35 -2.97
N GLN A 47 -12.21 11.69 -3.18
CA GLN A 47 -12.70 13.02 -3.54
C GLN A 47 -13.85 13.39 -2.61
N GLY A 48 -13.44 13.92 -1.46
CA GLY A 48 -14.33 14.41 -0.42
C GLY A 48 -13.55 14.83 0.81
N SER A 49 -12.56 15.72 0.62
CA SER A 49 -11.68 16.31 1.64
C SER A 49 -10.79 15.33 2.40
N ALA A 50 -9.47 15.59 2.42
CA ALA A 50 -8.69 15.22 3.59
C ALA A 50 -9.48 15.73 4.82
N PRO A 51 -9.74 14.93 5.87
CA PRO A 51 -10.34 15.47 7.07
C PRO A 51 -9.31 16.44 7.64
N MET A 52 -9.46 17.72 7.34
CA MET A 52 -8.93 18.78 8.17
C MET A 52 -9.65 18.62 9.52
N GLY A 53 -9.06 17.82 10.41
CA GLY A 53 -9.50 17.63 11.80
C GLY A 53 -10.88 16.97 11.98
N GLY A 54 -11.13 15.81 11.37
CA GLY A 54 -12.39 15.07 11.53
C GLY A 54 -12.22 13.71 12.21
N ILE A 55 -13.02 13.44 13.24
CA ILE A 55 -13.16 12.10 13.84
C ILE A 55 -14.05 11.25 12.93
N HIS A 56 -13.61 10.04 12.57
CA HIS A 56 -14.38 9.11 11.75
C HIS A 56 -14.31 7.68 12.31
N VAL A 57 -15.26 6.85 11.89
CA VAL A 57 -15.34 5.44 12.26
C VAL A 57 -14.54 4.62 11.24
N VAL A 58 -13.57 3.83 11.72
CA VAL A 58 -12.71 2.98 10.89
C VAL A 58 -12.77 1.54 11.38
N ASN A 59 -12.80 0.58 10.46
CA ASN A 59 -12.53 -0.82 10.77
C ASN A 59 -11.02 -1.08 10.69
N LEU A 60 -10.38 -1.34 11.81
CA LEU A 60 -8.93 -1.60 11.86
C LEU A 60 -8.52 -2.82 11.05
N MET A 61 -9.39 -3.82 10.96
CA MET A 61 -9.09 -5.05 10.22
C MET A 61 -8.97 -4.78 8.71
N GLU A 62 -9.71 -3.80 8.20
CA GLU A 62 -9.68 -3.40 6.80
C GLU A 62 -8.32 -2.84 6.41
N GLU A 63 -7.76 -1.95 7.24
CA GLU A 63 -6.44 -1.35 7.01
C GLU A 63 -5.34 -2.41 7.00
N VAL A 64 -5.34 -3.33 7.98
CA VAL A 64 -4.37 -4.42 8.04
C VAL A 64 -4.47 -5.32 6.80
N VAL A 65 -5.68 -5.65 6.35
CA VAL A 65 -5.89 -6.48 5.16
C VAL A 65 -5.36 -5.79 3.91
N ILE A 66 -5.65 -4.51 3.69
CA ILE A 66 -5.17 -3.76 2.52
C ILE A 66 -3.64 -3.72 2.49
N GLN A 67 -2.99 -3.48 3.64
CA GLN A 67 -1.52 -3.45 3.74
C GLN A 67 -0.86 -4.78 3.35
N HIS A 68 -1.51 -5.91 3.64
CA HIS A 68 -0.95 -7.25 3.39
C HIS A 68 -1.50 -7.95 2.14
N LEU A 69 -2.52 -7.38 1.49
CA LEU A 69 -3.22 -8.01 0.36
C LEU A 69 -2.28 -8.26 -0.83
N ASP A 70 -1.65 -7.20 -1.34
CA ASP A 70 -0.81 -7.32 -2.53
C ASP A 70 0.37 -8.26 -2.28
N ALA A 71 1.08 -8.09 -1.15
CA ALA A 71 2.19 -8.97 -0.79
C ALA A 71 1.78 -10.45 -0.71
N THR A 72 0.55 -10.75 -0.28
CA THR A 72 0.07 -12.13 -0.20
C THR A 72 -0.34 -12.67 -1.58
N ILE A 73 -1.00 -11.85 -2.41
CA ILE A 73 -1.33 -12.23 -3.80
C ILE A 73 -0.06 -12.59 -4.57
N GLU A 74 1.02 -11.82 -4.42
CA GLU A 74 2.30 -12.10 -5.06
C GLU A 74 2.93 -13.41 -4.57
N LYS A 75 2.96 -13.64 -3.26
CA LYS A 75 3.53 -14.87 -2.66
C LYS A 75 2.85 -16.16 -3.15
N PHE A 76 1.54 -16.11 -3.37
CA PHE A 76 0.75 -17.28 -3.78
C PHE A 76 0.47 -17.36 -5.29
N ASN A 77 1.05 -16.43 -6.08
CA ASN A 77 0.84 -16.31 -7.53
C ASN A 77 -0.65 -16.30 -7.92
N CYS A 78 -1.49 -15.55 -7.17
CA CYS A 78 -2.91 -15.41 -7.47
C CYS A 78 -3.16 -14.33 -8.55
N CYS A 79 -4.34 -14.36 -9.16
CA CYS A 79 -4.73 -13.37 -10.16
C CYS A 79 -4.82 -11.96 -9.52
N ARG A 80 -4.29 -10.95 -10.24
CA ARG A 80 -4.20 -9.55 -9.78
C ARG A 80 -5.36 -8.68 -10.26
N CYS A 81 -6.40 -9.26 -10.83
CA CYS A 81 -7.57 -8.50 -11.30
C CYS A 81 -8.36 -7.91 -10.13
N ASP A 82 -9.07 -6.81 -10.36
CA ASP A 82 -9.84 -6.14 -9.31
C ASP A 82 -10.96 -7.03 -8.74
N ARG A 83 -11.49 -7.97 -9.54
CA ARG A 83 -12.47 -8.97 -9.08
C ARG A 83 -11.86 -9.93 -8.05
N CYS A 84 -10.71 -10.53 -8.34
CA CYS A 84 -10.03 -11.43 -7.40
C CYS A 84 -9.59 -10.70 -6.13
N ARG A 85 -9.07 -9.47 -6.26
CA ARG A 85 -8.71 -8.64 -5.11
C ARG A 85 -9.91 -8.39 -4.20
N SER A 86 -11.04 -7.99 -4.79
CA SER A 86 -12.27 -7.74 -4.05
C SER A 86 -12.83 -9.01 -3.40
N ASP A 87 -12.79 -10.15 -4.10
CA ASP A 87 -13.23 -11.44 -3.56
C ASP A 87 -12.37 -11.88 -2.36
N ILE A 88 -11.03 -11.73 -2.45
CA ILE A 88 -10.12 -12.06 -1.35
C ILE A 88 -10.42 -11.19 -0.12
N VAL A 89 -10.57 -9.88 -0.32
CA VAL A 89 -10.87 -8.94 0.76
C VAL A 89 -12.22 -9.25 1.41
N ALA A 90 -13.24 -9.49 0.59
CA ALA A 90 -14.59 -9.81 1.08
C ALA A 90 -14.59 -11.10 1.91
N LEU A 91 -13.95 -12.17 1.44
CA LEU A 91 -13.85 -13.43 2.19
C LEU A 91 -13.10 -13.23 3.50
N THR A 92 -11.97 -12.53 3.46
CA THR A 92 -11.13 -12.27 4.64
C THR A 92 -11.91 -11.47 5.69
N LEU A 93 -12.56 -10.37 5.31
CA LEU A 93 -13.31 -9.52 6.24
C LEU A 93 -14.58 -10.19 6.80
N ASN A 94 -15.19 -11.11 6.06
CA ASN A 94 -16.35 -11.88 6.53
C ASN A 94 -15.97 -12.95 7.57
N GLU A 95 -14.76 -13.51 7.48
CA GLU A 95 -14.25 -14.48 8.45
C GLU A 95 -13.72 -13.82 9.73
N LEU A 96 -13.19 -12.59 9.62
CA LEU A 96 -12.61 -11.86 10.73
C LEU A 96 -13.66 -11.16 11.59
N THR A 97 -13.38 -11.05 12.89
CA THR A 97 -14.19 -10.22 13.78
C THR A 97 -13.89 -8.75 13.52
N PRO A 98 -14.88 -7.93 13.12
CA PRO A 98 -14.62 -6.54 12.79
C PRO A 98 -14.30 -5.73 14.05
N LYS A 99 -13.34 -4.79 13.93
CA LYS A 99 -12.92 -3.92 15.03
C LYS A 99 -13.10 -2.46 14.62
N TYR A 100 -14.25 -1.91 14.97
CA TYR A 100 -14.58 -0.52 14.69
C TYR A 100 -14.06 0.39 15.80
N VAL A 101 -13.36 1.44 15.41
CA VAL A 101 -12.86 2.48 16.32
C VAL A 101 -13.21 3.86 15.78
N VAL A 102 -13.31 4.81 16.70
CA VAL A 102 -13.59 6.22 16.42
C VAL A 102 -12.29 6.98 16.65
N CYS A 103 -11.66 7.46 15.58
CA CYS A 103 -10.36 8.14 15.68
C CYS A 103 -10.19 9.22 14.61
N ALA A 104 -9.23 10.11 14.88
CA ALA A 104 -8.69 11.02 13.87
C ALA A 104 -7.80 10.23 12.89
N PRO A 105 -7.71 10.66 11.61
CA PRO A 105 -6.93 9.94 10.59
C PRO A 105 -5.46 9.72 10.95
N GLU A 106 -4.88 10.63 11.72
CA GLU A 106 -3.51 10.54 12.23
C GLU A 106 -3.28 9.38 13.21
N ASN A 107 -4.28 8.98 13.98
CA ASN A 107 -4.14 7.94 15.01
C ASN A 107 -4.47 6.52 14.51
N VAL A 108 -4.95 6.39 13.26
CA VAL A 108 -5.34 5.08 12.69
C VAL A 108 -4.13 4.15 12.63
N GLN A 109 -2.97 4.67 12.20
CA GLN A 109 -1.78 3.84 11.98
C GLN A 109 -1.26 3.22 13.29
N GLU A 110 -1.23 3.99 14.39
CA GLU A 110 -0.81 3.50 15.71
C GLU A 110 -1.75 2.40 16.25
N LEU A 111 -3.05 2.50 15.95
CA LEU A 111 -4.04 1.50 16.34
C LEU A 111 -3.94 0.24 15.51
N VAL A 112 -3.59 0.36 14.22
CA VAL A 112 -3.36 -0.76 13.31
C VAL A 112 -2.18 -1.62 13.77
N GLU A 113 -1.10 -1.00 14.23
CA GLU A 113 0.09 -1.72 14.74
C GLU A 113 -0.19 -2.56 16.00
N GLN A 114 -1.21 -2.20 16.77
CA GLN A 114 -1.63 -2.95 17.96
C GLN A 114 -2.50 -4.17 17.61
N VAL A 115 -2.95 -4.31 16.37
CA VAL A 115 -3.80 -5.42 15.95
C VAL A 115 -2.95 -6.70 15.79
N PRO A 116 -3.34 -7.83 16.40
CA PRO A 116 -2.62 -9.09 16.23
C PRO A 116 -2.71 -9.58 14.78
N LEU A 117 -1.59 -9.56 14.06
CA LEU A 117 -1.50 -9.92 12.64
C LEU A 117 -1.76 -11.41 12.35
N LYS A 118 -1.55 -12.29 13.33
CA LYS A 118 -1.64 -13.75 13.18
C LYS A 118 -2.99 -14.22 12.58
N ASP A 119 -4.09 -13.65 13.08
CA ASP A 119 -5.43 -14.09 12.73
C ASP A 119 -5.82 -13.53 11.35
N VAL A 120 -5.39 -12.30 11.07
CA VAL A 120 -5.57 -11.64 9.77
C VAL A 120 -4.85 -12.41 8.67
N LEU A 121 -3.55 -12.68 8.86
CA LEU A 121 -2.75 -13.39 7.86
C LEU A 121 -3.27 -14.81 7.61
N ALA A 122 -3.72 -15.52 8.65
CA ALA A 122 -4.30 -16.85 8.50
C ALA A 122 -5.56 -16.84 7.64
N SER A 123 -6.50 -15.93 7.92
CA SER A 123 -7.72 -15.78 7.11
C SER A 123 -7.41 -15.29 5.69
N LEU A 124 -6.45 -14.38 5.52
CA LEU A 124 -6.05 -13.87 4.21
C LEU A 124 -5.45 -14.97 3.34
N VAL A 125 -4.60 -15.84 3.90
CA VAL A 125 -4.07 -17.02 3.19
C VAL A 125 -5.20 -17.98 2.81
N HIS A 126 -6.14 -18.23 3.72
CA HIS A 126 -7.31 -19.08 3.46
C HIS A 126 -8.16 -18.54 2.30
N ALA A 127 -8.45 -17.23 2.32
CA ALA A 127 -9.18 -16.54 1.26
C ALA A 127 -8.45 -16.60 -0.08
N VAL A 128 -7.13 -16.37 -0.11
CA VAL A 128 -6.32 -16.44 -1.34
C VAL A 128 -6.34 -17.83 -1.96
N ILE A 129 -6.20 -18.89 -1.14
CA ILE A 129 -6.28 -20.28 -1.62
C ILE A 129 -7.66 -20.57 -2.19
N THR A 130 -8.71 -20.11 -1.50
CA THR A 130 -10.11 -20.30 -1.91
C THR A 130 -10.39 -19.64 -3.26
N VAL A 131 -10.06 -18.36 -3.43
CA VAL A 131 -10.25 -17.63 -4.70
C VAL A 131 -9.39 -18.21 -5.81
N ARG A 132 -8.17 -18.66 -5.50
CA ARG A 132 -7.30 -19.32 -6.49
C ARG A 132 -7.89 -20.64 -6.98
N SER A 133 -8.53 -21.41 -6.10
CA SER A 133 -9.15 -22.68 -6.47
C SER A 133 -10.44 -22.51 -7.29
N HIS A 134 -11.18 -21.42 -7.08
CA HIS A 134 -12.45 -21.16 -7.75
C HIS A 134 -12.53 -19.69 -8.24
N PRO A 135 -11.74 -19.31 -9.25
CA PRO A 135 -11.77 -17.95 -9.79
C PRO A 135 -13.12 -17.67 -10.48
N ARG A 136 -13.66 -16.47 -10.25
CA ARG A 136 -14.93 -16.00 -10.85
C ARG A 136 -14.74 -15.04 -12.02
N HIS A 137 -13.50 -14.82 -12.44
CA HIS A 137 -13.13 -13.90 -13.51
C HIS A 137 -13.03 -14.59 -14.87
#